data_AF-A0A521ERQ3-F1
#
_entry.id   AF-A0A521ERQ3-F1
#
_cell.length_a   1.000
_cell.length_b   1.000
_cell.length_c   1.000
_cell.angle_alpha   90.00
_cell.angle_beta   90.00
_cell.angle_gamma   90.00
#
_symmetry.space_group_name_H-M   'P 1'
#
loop_
_entity.id
_entity.type
_entity.pdbx_description
1 polymer ?
#
loop_
_entity_poly.entity_id
_entity_poly.type
_entity_poly.pdbx_seq_one_letter_code
_entity_poly.pdbx_strand_id
1 'polypeptide(L)' 'MDEAKIKKEVAQKVQNACIQAAREGFQEASMSGLCTEGAAEAAISAIQRLDLDDLLDDTTSK' A
#
# COMPACT_ATOMS: atom_id res chain seq x y z
N MET A 1 -25.65 7.01 7.37
CA MET A 1 -24.51 6.39 6.68
C MET A 1 -23.85 5.48 7.69
N ASP A 2 -23.89 4.17 7.46
CA ASP A 2 -23.52 3.17 8.47
C ASP A 2 -22.01 3.24 8.79
N GLU A 3 -21.66 3.49 10.05
CA GLU A 3 -20.27 3.60 10.51
C GLU A 3 -19.43 2.36 10.14
N ALA A 4 -20.05 1.18 10.20
CA ALA A 4 -19.42 -0.07 9.80
C ALA A 4 -19.07 -0.12 8.30
N LYS A 5 -19.86 0.54 7.43
CA LYS A 5 -19.58 0.61 6.00
C LYS A 5 -18.35 1.48 5.74
N ILE A 6 -18.26 2.65 6.38
CA ILE A 6 -17.11 3.56 6.25
C ILE A 6 -15.83 2.86 6.71
N LYS A 7 -15.87 2.18 7.87
CA LYS A 7 -14.73 1.40 8.37
C LYS A 7 -14.26 0.32 7.39
N LYS A 8 -15.21 -0.38 6.74
CA LYS A 8 -14.88 -1.40 5.74
C LYS A 8 -14.26 -0.79 4.49
N GLU A 9 -14.78 0.34 4.00
CA GLU A 9 -14.23 1.01 2.80
C GLU A 9 -12.81 1.54 3.06
N VAL A 10 -12.58 2.15 4.22
CA VAL A 10 -11.25 2.58 4.65
C VAL A 10 -10.29 1.39 4.76
N ALA A 11 -10.69 0.30 5.43
CA ALA A 11 -9.85 -0.88 5.56
C ALA A 11 -9.51 -1.51 4.20
N GLN A 12 -10.46 -1.54 3.26
CA GLN A 12 -10.23 -2.04 1.90
C GLN A 12 -9.25 -1.16 1.12
N LYS A 13 -9.34 0.16 1.31
CA LYS A 13 -8.45 1.13 0.67
C LYS A 13 -7.00 0.94 1.16
N VAL A 14 -6.80 0.85 2.47
CA VAL A 14 -5.48 0.57 3.07
C VAL A 14 -4.95 -0.78 2.58
N GLN A 15 -5.79 -1.82 2.55
CA GLN A 15 -5.39 -3.13 2.03
C GLN A 15 -4.91 -3.05 0.58
N ASN A 16 -5.66 -2.37 -0.29
CA ASN A 16 -5.29 -2.20 -1.69
C ASN A 16 -3.99 -1.43 -1.85
N ALA A 17 -3.80 -0.35 -1.09
CA ALA A 17 -2.57 0.44 -1.09
C ALA A 17 -1.35 -0.39 -0.69
N CYS A 18 -1.45 -1.19 0.38
CA CYS A 18 -0.39 -2.11 0.79
C CYS A 18 -0.05 -3.12 -0.32
N ILE A 19 -1.06 -3.71 -0.96
CA ILE A 19 -0.85 -4.67 -2.06
C ILE A 19 -0.16 -4.00 -3.24
N GLN A 20 -0.55 -2.78 -3.60
CA GLN A 20 0.07 -2.04 -4.69
C GLN A 20 1.53 -1.69 -4.38
N ALA A 21 1.78 -1.07 -3.23
CA ALA A 21 3.13 -0.71 -2.80
C ALA A 21 4.07 -1.92 -2.75
N ALA A 22 3.59 -3.06 -2.24
CA ALA A 22 4.37 -4.30 -2.22
C ALA A 22 4.78 -4.76 -3.64
N ARG A 23 3.82 -4.73 -4.57
CA ARG A 23 4.04 -5.17 -5.95
C ARG A 23 5.00 -4.23 -6.68
N GLU A 24 4.81 -2.93 -6.52
CA GLU A 24 5.66 -1.90 -7.13
C GLU A 24 7.09 -1.99 -6.59
N GLY A 25 7.25 -2.00 -5.26
CA GLY A 25 8.57 -2.12 -4.63
C GLY A 25 9.31 -3.41 -5.03
N PHE A 26 8.60 -4.54 -5.11
CA PHE A 26 9.19 -5.79 -5.58
C PHE A 26 9.60 -5.71 -7.05
N GLN A 27 8.73 -5.17 -7.91
CA GLN A 27 8.96 -5.09 -9.34
C GLN A 27 10.11 -4.15 -9.66
N GLU A 28 10.15 -2.97 -9.07
CA GLU A 28 11.23 -1.99 -9.22
C GLU A 28 12.58 -2.56 -8.78
N ALA A 29 12.61 -3.24 -7.64
CA ALA A 29 13.82 -3.88 -7.15
C ALA A 29 14.28 -5.03 -8.05
N SER A 30 13.36 -5.86 -8.51
CA SER A 30 13.65 -6.95 -9.45
C SER A 30 14.18 -6.41 -10.79
N MET A 31 13.58 -5.34 -11.32
CA MET A 31 14.06 -4.66 -12.53
C MET A 31 15.43 -4.01 -12.34
N SER A 32 15.75 -3.61 -11.11
CA SER A 32 17.07 -3.07 -10.73
C SER A 32 18.13 -4.16 -10.51
N GLY A 33 17.78 -5.44 -10.72
CA GLY A 33 18.70 -6.57 -10.64
C GLY A 33 18.92 -7.12 -9.22
N LEU A 34 18.07 -6.76 -8.25
CA LEU A 34 18.12 -7.36 -6.92
C LEU A 34 17.69 -8.82 -6.96
N CYS A 35 18.30 -9.63 -6.09
CA CYS A 35 17.85 -10.99 -5.79
C CYS A 35 16.43 -10.96 -5.20
N THR A 36 15.74 -12.10 -5.23
CA THR A 36 14.37 -12.24 -4.71
C THR A 36 14.22 -11.77 -3.26
N GLU A 37 15.19 -12.06 -2.39
CA GLU A 37 15.18 -11.59 -0.99
C GLU A 37 15.26 -10.07 -0.90
N GLY A 38 16.16 -9.44 -1.66
CA GLY A 38 16.28 -7.99 -1.72
C GLY A 38 15.04 -7.31 -2.34
N ALA A 39 14.43 -7.95 -3.34
CA ALA A 39 13.16 -7.48 -3.89
C ALA A 39 12.00 -7.61 -2.88
N ALA A 40 12.00 -8.67 -2.06
CA ALA A 40 11.03 -8.83 -0.97
C ALA A 40 11.22 -7.77 0.13
N GLU A 41 12.46 -7.45 0.52
CA GLU A 41 12.74 -6.36 1.47
C GLU A 41 12.32 -4.99 0.91
N ALA A 42 12.51 -4.76 -0.40
CA ALA A 42 12.05 -3.55 -1.07
C ALA A 42 10.52 -3.45 -1.07
N ALA A 43 9.80 -4.55 -1.29
CA ALA A 43 8.35 -4.62 -1.18
C ALA A 43 7.87 -4.24 0.24
N ILE A 44 8.50 -4.78 1.27
CA ILE A 44 8.18 -4.47 2.68
C ILE A 44 8.47 -3.00 2.97
N SER A 45 9.62 -2.48 2.52
CA SER A 45 10.00 -1.08 2.68
C SER A 45 9.01 -0.14 1.99
N ALA A 46 8.48 -0.51 0.82
CA ALA A 46 7.46 0.26 0.11
C ALA A 46 6.15 0.34 0.91
N ILE A 47 5.70 -0.78 1.49
CA ILE A 47 4.53 -0.79 2.38
C ILE A 47 4.76 0.12 3.60
N GLN A 48 5.94 0.05 4.22
CA GLN A 48 6.28 0.85 5.41
C GLN A 48 6.34 2.36 5.14
N ARG A 49 6.53 2.76 3.88
CA ARG A 49 6.58 4.16 3.45
C ARG A 49 5.21 4.73 3.05
N LEU A 50 4.16 3.92 3.05
CA LEU A 50 2.81 4.40 2.78
C LEU A 50 2.42 5.46 3.81
N ASP A 51 1.98 6.61 3.32
CA ASP A 51 1.44 7.68 4.14
C ASP A 51 -0.06 7.44 4.35
N LEU A 52 -0.44 7.16 5.60
CA LEU A 52 -1.83 6.87 5.95
C LEU A 52 -2.71 8.12 5.93
N ASP A 53 -2.13 9.30 6.12
CA ASP A 53 -2.89 10.56 6.11
C ASP A 53 -3.34 10.87 4.69
N ASP A 54 -2.43 10.78 3.72
CA ASP A 54 -2.69 10.89 2.28
C ASP A 54 -3.72 9.84 1.80
N LEU A 55 -3.58 8.59 2.26
CA LEU A 55 -4.52 7.52 1.93
C LEU A 55 -5.92 7.77 2.47
N LEU A 56 -6.05 8.41 3.63
CA LEU A 56 -7.32 8.67 4.29
C LEU A 56 -8.00 9.96 3.79
N ASP A 57 -7.24 10.97 3.37
CA ASP A 57 -7.76 12.25 2.87
C ASP A 57 -8.58 12.10 1.58
N ASP A 58 -8.16 11.20 0.67
CA ASP A 58 -8.94 10.88 -0.54
C ASP A 58 -10.30 10.21 -0.22
N THR A 59 -10.54 9.79 1.03
CA THR A 59 -11.80 9.19 1.50
C THR A 59 -12.77 10.19 2.13
N THR A 60 -12.31 11.39 2.52
CA THR A 60 -13.16 12.45 3.11
C THR A 60 -13.66 13.44 2.06
N SER A 61 -13.09 13.41 0.86
CA SER A 61 -13.40 14.36 -0.22
C SER A 61 -14.55 13.93 -1.14
N LYS A 62 -15.47 13.06 -0.69
CA LYS A 62 -16.63 12.62 -1.49
C LYS A 62 -17.94 12.49 -0.73
#